data_AF-A0A8T6ISC1-F1
#
_entry.id   AF-A0A8T6ISC1-F1
#
_cell.length_a   1.000
_cell.length_b   1.000
_cell.length_c   1.000
_cell.angle_alpha   90.00
_cell.angle_beta   90.00
_cell.angle_gamma   90.00
#
_symmetry.space_group_name_H-M   'P 1'
#
loop_
_entity.id
_entity.type
_entity.pdbx_description
1 polymer ?
#
loop_
_entity_poly.entity_id
_entity_poly.type
_entity_poly.pdbx_seq_one_letter_code
_entity_poly.pdbx_strand_id
1 'polypeptide(L)'
;MQAVLDSLPNQIVTTTQWRRDYSRFDNGVGAPRNITNGRAVRVAYIDQMANNFQMTFGQFDTADDAMAHYLRMKDIREGIEEENSIEDFPQPHVLGRGLYGSVALFAVDEFFLEVLMERAPGTSANPTVAIARKALAILKEARSG
;
A
#
# COMPACT_ATOMS: atom_id res chain seq x y z
N MET A 1 -0.94 -13.06 8.01
CA MET A 1 -1.68 -11.80 8.23
C MET A 1 -1.54 -11.23 9.63
N GLN A 2 -1.69 -12.02 10.71
CA GLN A 2 -1.47 -11.50 12.08
C GLN A 2 -0.08 -10.86 12.25
N ALA A 3 0.98 -11.54 11.78
CA ALA A 3 2.34 -10.99 11.81
C ALA A 3 2.48 -9.64 11.07
N VAL A 4 1.71 -9.42 9.99
CA VAL A 4 1.70 -8.11 9.30
C VAL A 4 1.09 -7.06 10.22
N LEU A 5 -0.04 -7.35 10.85
CA LEU A 5 -0.70 -6.44 11.79
C LEU A 5 0.18 -6.08 12.98
N ASP A 6 0.88 -7.06 13.53
CA ASP A 6 1.77 -6.87 14.68
C ASP A 6 2.99 -6.01 14.32
N SER A 7 3.45 -6.08 13.06
CA SER A 7 4.55 -5.26 12.53
C SER A 7 4.10 -3.87 12.03
N LEU A 8 2.80 -3.57 11.97
CA LEU A 8 2.33 -2.24 11.53
C LEU A 8 2.66 -1.19 12.60
N PRO A 9 3.43 -0.14 12.26
CA PRO A 9 3.77 0.89 13.22
C PRO A 9 2.58 1.84 13.48
N ASN A 10 2.56 2.49 14.64
CA ASN A 10 1.60 3.57 14.89
C ASN A 10 1.98 4.88 14.18
N GLN A 11 3.25 5.02 13.79
CA GLN A 11 3.77 6.18 13.09
C GLN A 11 4.75 5.77 11.99
N ILE A 12 4.71 6.49 10.87
CA ILE A 12 5.68 6.35 9.77
C ILE A 12 6.33 7.71 9.57
N VAL A 13 7.66 7.74 9.58
CA VAL A 13 8.43 8.96 9.35
C VAL A 13 9.10 8.85 7.99
N THR A 14 8.72 9.75 7.07
CA THR A 14 9.41 9.99 5.80
C THR A 14 9.95 11.42 5.81
N THR A 15 9.75 12.20 4.74
CA THR A 15 9.85 13.67 4.78
C THR A 15 8.72 14.30 5.60
N THR A 16 7.65 13.55 5.84
CA THR A 16 6.49 13.95 6.65
C THR A 16 6.27 12.91 7.76
N GLN A 17 5.77 13.35 8.91
CA GLN A 17 5.35 12.44 9.97
C GLN A 17 3.90 12.04 9.78
N TRP A 18 3.66 10.72 9.70
CA TRP A 18 2.35 10.12 9.51
C TRP A 18 1.96 9.35 10.78
N ARG A 19 0.70 9.48 11.19
CA ARG A 19 0.12 8.75 12.32
C ARG A 19 -1.02 7.87 11.85
N ARG A 20 -1.21 6.71 12.47
CA ARG A 20 -2.36 5.84 12.17
C ARG A 20 -3.66 6.61 12.35
N ASP A 21 -4.53 6.52 11.35
CA ASP A 21 -5.83 7.20 11.33
C ASP A 21 -6.92 6.28 11.88
N TYR A 22 -7.18 6.41 13.18
CA TYR A 22 -8.22 5.68 13.90
C TYR A 22 -9.64 6.16 13.59
N SER A 23 -9.80 7.25 12.82
CA SER A 23 -11.14 7.76 12.44
C SER A 23 -11.73 7.05 11.22
N ARG A 24 -10.88 6.44 10.37
CA ARG A 24 -11.32 5.78 9.14
C ARG A 24 -11.76 4.32 9.32
N PHE A 25 -11.15 3.60 10.26
CA PHE A 25 -11.44 2.20 10.51
C PHE A 25 -11.47 1.93 12.02
N ASP A 26 -12.23 0.92 12.44
CA ASP A 26 -12.21 0.46 13.83
C ASP A 26 -10.80 -0.02 14.19
N ASN A 27 -10.19 0.57 15.22
CA ASN A 27 -8.76 0.40 15.56
C ASN A 27 -7.75 0.80 14.47
N GLY A 28 -8.15 1.60 13.48
CA GLY A 28 -7.28 2.08 12.39
C GLY A 28 -6.93 1.01 11.35
N VAL A 29 -7.57 -0.16 11.40
CA VAL A 29 -7.39 -1.26 10.45
C VAL A 29 -8.76 -1.68 9.88
N GLY A 30 -8.90 -1.65 8.56
CA GLY A 30 -10.07 -2.11 7.84
C GLY A 30 -9.82 -3.36 7.01
N ALA A 31 -10.89 -3.97 6.52
CA ALA A 31 -10.83 -5.01 5.50
C ALA A 31 -11.11 -4.39 4.12
N PRO A 32 -10.20 -4.52 3.13
CA PRO A 32 -10.48 -4.09 1.77
C PRO A 32 -11.62 -4.93 1.17
N ARG A 33 -12.45 -4.32 0.33
CA ARG A 33 -13.53 -5.01 -0.39
C ARG A 33 -12.95 -5.82 -1.55
N ASN A 34 -13.70 -6.83 -2.00
CA ASN A 34 -13.40 -7.62 -3.20
C ASN A 34 -12.06 -8.38 -3.13
N ILE A 35 -11.79 -9.00 -1.99
CA ILE A 35 -10.74 -10.02 -1.84
C ILE A 35 -11.39 -11.38 -2.03
N THR A 36 -10.89 -12.15 -2.99
CA THR A 36 -11.27 -13.54 -3.25
C THR A 36 -10.03 -14.41 -3.06
N ASN A 37 -10.19 -15.63 -2.55
CA ASN A 37 -9.10 -16.61 -2.36
C ASN A 37 -7.94 -16.06 -1.50
N GLY A 38 -8.28 -15.43 -0.38
CA GLY A 38 -7.30 -14.83 0.49
C GLY A 38 -7.89 -13.98 1.60
N ARG A 39 -6.99 -13.31 2.31
CA ARG A 39 -7.30 -12.35 3.37
C ARG A 39 -6.48 -11.11 3.16
N ALA A 40 -7.02 -9.95 3.52
CA ALA A 40 -6.27 -8.71 3.42
C ALA A 40 -6.64 -7.76 4.56
N VAL A 41 -5.70 -6.87 4.85
CA VAL A 41 -5.84 -5.81 5.83
C VAL A 41 -5.49 -4.50 5.16
N ARG A 42 -6.20 -3.45 5.55
CA ARG A 42 -5.96 -2.09 5.09
C ARG A 42 -5.76 -1.19 6.30
N VAL A 43 -4.74 -0.37 6.27
CA VAL A 43 -4.46 0.61 7.34
C VAL A 43 -4.38 2.00 6.71
N ALA A 44 -4.97 2.98 7.39
CA ALA A 44 -4.91 4.38 6.97
C ALA A 44 -3.95 5.16 7.89
N TYR A 45 -3.27 6.13 7.30
CA TYR A 45 -2.44 7.10 8.00
C TYR A 45 -2.80 8.51 7.56
N ILE A 46 -2.62 9.46 8.46
CA ILE A 46 -2.89 10.87 8.27
C ILE A 46 -1.70 11.70 8.76
N ASP A 47 -1.43 12.84 8.14
CA ASP A 47 -0.45 13.81 8.63
C ASP A 47 -1.11 14.99 9.38
N GLN A 48 -0.32 16.01 9.72
CA GLN A 48 -0.82 17.22 10.39
C GLN A 48 -1.64 18.14 9.48
N MET A 49 -1.50 18.01 8.16
CA MET A 49 -2.22 18.79 7.15
C MET A 49 -3.47 18.08 6.62
N ALA A 50 -3.88 16.99 7.27
CA ALA A 50 -4.98 16.11 6.84
C ALA A 50 -4.77 15.45 5.47
N ASN A 51 -3.53 15.39 4.98
CA ASN A 51 -3.19 14.46 3.91
C ASN A 51 -3.31 13.04 4.45
N ASN A 52 -3.70 12.10 3.60
CA ASN A 52 -3.87 10.72 4.02
C ASN A 52 -3.34 9.74 2.98
N PHE A 53 -2.99 8.56 3.47
CA PHE A 53 -2.69 7.42 2.63
C PHE A 53 -3.18 6.13 3.24
N GLN A 54 -3.28 5.12 2.39
CA GLN A 54 -3.68 3.78 2.77
C GLN A 54 -2.61 2.77 2.35
N MET A 55 -2.35 1.79 3.19
CA MET A 55 -1.61 0.58 2.81
C MET A 55 -2.56 -0.62 2.87
N THR A 56 -2.65 -1.37 1.78
CA THR A 56 -3.39 -2.63 1.72
C THR A 56 -2.39 -3.77 1.59
N PHE A 57 -2.43 -4.74 2.50
CA PHE A 57 -1.67 -5.98 2.43
C PHE A 57 -2.64 -7.13 2.20
N GLY A 58 -2.53 -7.82 1.07
CA GLY A 58 -3.26 -9.04 0.76
C GLY A 58 -2.35 -10.26 0.86
N GLN A 59 -2.84 -11.34 1.46
CA GLN A 59 -2.24 -12.66 1.43
C GLN A 59 -3.26 -13.60 0.80
N PHE A 60 -2.91 -14.15 -0.35
CA PHE A 60 -3.74 -15.05 -1.13
C PHE A 60 -3.35 -16.50 -0.89
N ASP A 61 -4.20 -17.41 -1.38
CA ASP A 61 -3.96 -18.85 -1.28
C ASP A 61 -2.86 -19.29 -2.26
N THR A 62 -2.69 -18.59 -3.38
CA THR A 62 -1.65 -18.84 -4.38
C THR A 62 -1.03 -17.55 -4.93
N ALA A 63 0.16 -17.66 -5.54
CA ALA A 63 0.80 -16.56 -6.24
C ALA A 63 0.00 -16.09 -7.47
N ASP A 64 -0.71 -17.02 -8.13
CA ASP A 64 -1.58 -16.70 -9.27
C ASP A 64 -2.79 -15.87 -8.83
N ASP A 65 -3.39 -16.18 -7.68
CA ASP A 65 -4.48 -15.37 -7.10
C ASP A 65 -3.99 -13.96 -6.73
N ALA A 66 -2.79 -13.83 -6.16
CA ALA A 66 -2.18 -12.54 -5.86
C ALA A 66 -1.90 -11.72 -7.14
N MET A 67 -1.37 -12.38 -8.18
CA MET A 67 -1.14 -11.77 -9.49
C MET A 67 -2.44 -11.33 -10.15
N ALA A 68 -3.49 -12.16 -10.13
CA ALA A 68 -4.79 -11.82 -10.68
C ALA A 68 -5.39 -10.59 -9.95
N HIS A 69 -5.22 -10.51 -8.63
CA HIS A 69 -5.63 -9.33 -7.88
C HIS A 69 -4.82 -8.09 -8.24
N TYR A 70 -3.49 -8.23 -8.38
CA TYR A 70 -2.60 -7.16 -8.80
C TYR A 70 -3.01 -6.58 -10.17
N LEU A 71 -3.22 -7.44 -11.17
CA LEU A 71 -3.63 -7.02 -12.52
C LEU A 71 -4.98 -6.28 -12.48
N ARG A 72 -5.97 -6.83 -11.77
CA ARG A 72 -7.26 -6.16 -11.60
C ARG A 72 -7.13 -4.80 -10.94
N MET A 73 -6.29 -4.67 -9.91
CA MET A 73 -6.06 -3.39 -9.24
C MET A 73 -5.29 -2.43 -10.15
N LYS A 74 -4.35 -2.92 -10.97
CA LYS A 74 -3.68 -2.13 -11.99
C LYS A 74 -4.69 -1.55 -12.99
N ASP A 75 -5.62 -2.36 -13.49
CA ASP A 75 -6.67 -1.94 -14.43
C ASP A 75 -7.62 -0.91 -13.79
N ILE A 76 -8.00 -1.08 -12.52
CA ILE A 76 -8.83 -0.08 -11.80
C ILE A 76 -8.12 1.27 -11.66
N ARG A 77 -6.78 1.26 -11.64
CA ARG A 77 -5.93 2.44 -11.52
C ARG A 77 -5.52 3.01 -12.89
N GLU A 78 -6.18 2.58 -13.97
CA GLU A 78 -6.04 3.17 -15.31
C GLU A 78 -6.12 4.71 -15.28
N GLY A 79 -5.24 5.36 -16.04
CA GLY A 79 -5.14 6.83 -16.12
C GLY A 79 -4.06 7.45 -15.21
N ILE A 80 -3.26 6.62 -14.56
CA ILE A 80 -2.07 7.03 -13.82
C ILE A 80 -0.85 6.86 -14.74
N GLU A 81 0.04 7.86 -14.80
CA GLU A 81 1.30 7.75 -15.56
C GLU A 81 2.18 6.68 -14.90
N GLU A 82 2.40 5.57 -15.61
CA GLU A 82 3.16 4.42 -15.09
C GLU A 82 4.66 4.70 -15.09
N GLU A 83 5.29 4.45 -13.94
CA GLU A 83 6.73 4.40 -13.77
C GLU A 83 7.10 2.98 -13.29
N ASN A 84 7.58 2.17 -14.21
CA ASN A 84 7.94 0.75 -13.97
C ASN A 84 9.47 0.54 -13.87
N SER A 85 10.24 1.61 -13.71
CA SER A 85 11.71 1.63 -13.90
C SER A 85 12.52 1.71 -12.60
N ILE A 86 11.94 1.40 -11.44
CA ILE A 86 12.70 1.44 -10.17
C ILE A 86 13.31 0.06 -9.92
N GLU A 87 14.59 -0.11 -10.28
CA GLU A 87 15.30 -1.39 -10.24
C GLU A 87 15.31 -2.08 -8.86
N ASP A 88 15.25 -1.30 -7.77
CA ASP A 88 15.32 -1.84 -6.40
C ASP A 88 14.02 -2.46 -5.87
N PHE A 89 12.91 -2.34 -6.60
CA PHE A 89 11.62 -2.87 -6.16
C PHE A 89 11.36 -4.29 -6.68
N PRO A 90 10.71 -5.16 -5.88
CA PRO A 90 10.35 -6.49 -6.35
C PRO A 90 9.39 -6.40 -7.54
N GLN A 91 9.50 -7.36 -8.45
CA GLN A 91 8.66 -7.43 -9.65
C GLN A 91 7.60 -8.54 -9.50
N PRO A 92 6.38 -8.35 -10.06
CA PRO A 92 5.96 -7.14 -10.76
C PRO A 92 5.61 -6.00 -9.78
N HIS A 93 5.89 -4.77 -10.21
CA HIS A 93 5.35 -3.58 -9.59
C HIS A 93 4.91 -2.54 -10.61
N VAL A 94 4.06 -1.63 -10.17
CA VAL A 94 3.78 -0.38 -10.88
C VAL A 94 3.75 0.74 -9.85
N LEU A 95 4.48 1.81 -10.14
CA LEU A 95 4.24 3.09 -9.51
C LEU A 95 3.49 3.95 -10.49
N GLY A 96 2.66 4.83 -9.97
CA GLY A 96 2.16 5.86 -10.83
C GLY A 96 1.60 7.06 -10.10
N ARG A 97 1.51 8.14 -10.86
CA ARG A 97 0.97 9.42 -10.41
C ARG A 97 -0.17 9.89 -11.30
N GLY A 98 -1.20 10.43 -10.68
CA GLY A 98 -2.34 11.00 -11.38
C GLY A 98 -2.88 12.25 -10.68
N LEU A 99 -3.96 12.80 -11.23
CA LEU A 99 -4.59 14.02 -10.74
C LEU A 99 -5.04 13.91 -9.27
N TYR A 100 -5.50 12.72 -8.88
CA TYR A 100 -6.15 12.44 -7.58
C TYR A 100 -5.23 11.79 -6.56
N GLY A 101 -3.95 11.57 -6.88
CA GLY A 101 -3.06 10.88 -5.97
C GLY A 101 -1.92 10.15 -6.68
N SER A 102 -1.35 9.21 -5.95
CA SER A 102 -0.35 8.30 -6.47
C SER A 102 -0.49 6.94 -5.83
N VAL A 103 -0.04 5.93 -6.55
CA VAL A 103 -0.17 4.54 -6.16
C VAL A 103 1.16 3.82 -6.35
N ALA A 104 1.43 2.84 -5.49
CA ALA A 104 2.39 1.79 -5.76
C ALA A 104 1.70 0.44 -5.54
N LEU A 105 1.76 -0.44 -6.54
CA LEU A 105 1.21 -1.79 -6.48
C LEU A 105 2.36 -2.79 -6.63
N PHE A 106 2.27 -3.91 -5.90
CA PHE A 106 3.23 -5.01 -5.98
C PHE A 106 2.49 -6.34 -5.91
N ALA A 107 3.00 -7.35 -6.64
CA ALA A 107 2.74 -8.75 -6.36
C ALA A 107 4.06 -9.43 -6.01
N VAL A 108 4.13 -10.14 -4.88
CA VAL A 108 5.33 -10.81 -4.39
C VAL A 108 4.91 -12.15 -3.80
N ASP A 109 5.20 -13.26 -4.49
CA ASP A 109 4.72 -14.61 -4.12
C ASP A 109 3.19 -14.60 -3.94
N GLU A 110 2.65 -15.15 -2.84
CA GLU A 110 1.22 -15.10 -2.53
C GLU A 110 0.74 -13.76 -1.95
N PHE A 111 1.55 -12.70 -2.03
CA PHE A 111 1.21 -11.40 -1.44
C PHE A 111 0.94 -10.31 -2.47
N PHE A 112 -0.05 -9.49 -2.14
CA PHE A 112 -0.34 -8.22 -2.81
C PHE A 112 -0.06 -7.07 -1.86
N LEU A 113 0.51 -6.00 -2.38
CA LEU A 113 0.68 -4.74 -1.65
C LEU A 113 0.19 -3.57 -2.49
N GLU A 114 -0.61 -2.71 -1.89
CA GLU A 114 -0.99 -1.41 -2.44
C GLU A 114 -0.63 -0.31 -1.44
N VAL A 115 0.04 0.72 -1.91
CA VAL A 115 0.15 2.02 -1.22
C VAL A 115 -0.61 3.03 -2.05
N LEU A 116 -1.65 3.63 -1.48
CA LEU A 116 -2.47 4.65 -2.13
C LEU A 116 -2.36 5.96 -1.36
N MET A 117 -1.77 6.97 -1.99
CA MET A 117 -1.79 8.35 -1.51
C MET A 117 -3.01 9.06 -2.09
N GLU A 118 -3.92 9.53 -1.24
CA GLU A 118 -4.97 10.45 -1.68
C GLU A 118 -4.37 11.86 -1.75
N ARG A 119 -4.51 12.55 -2.88
CA ARG A 119 -3.98 13.92 -3.00
C ARG A 119 -4.84 14.90 -2.17
N ALA A 120 -4.20 15.72 -1.34
CA ALA A 120 -4.71 17.04 -1.01
C ALA A 120 -4.06 18.12 -1.92
N PRO A 121 -4.74 19.26 -2.18
CA PRO A 121 -4.24 20.27 -3.09
C PRO A 121 -2.98 20.96 -2.53
N GLY A 122 -1.80 20.64 -3.04
CA GLY A 122 -0.57 21.37 -2.67
C GLY A 122 0.72 20.70 -3.11
N THR A 123 1.79 21.49 -3.13
CA THR A 123 3.12 21.31 -3.74
C THR A 123 4.06 20.32 -3.02
N SER A 124 3.57 19.43 -2.17
CA SER A 124 4.45 18.53 -1.40
C SER A 124 5.08 17.44 -2.27
N ALA A 125 6.32 17.08 -1.94
CA ALA A 125 7.00 15.92 -2.52
C ALA A 125 6.16 14.65 -2.35
N ASN A 126 6.11 13.80 -3.37
CA ASN A 126 5.33 12.57 -3.34
C ASN A 126 6.02 11.51 -2.47
N PRO A 127 5.48 11.11 -1.31
CA PRO A 127 6.14 10.17 -0.40
C PRO A 127 5.91 8.70 -0.79
N THR A 128 5.21 8.41 -1.89
CA THR A 128 4.77 7.05 -2.28
C THR A 128 5.93 6.05 -2.30
N VAL A 129 7.07 6.42 -2.90
CA VAL A 129 8.25 5.55 -2.97
C VAL A 129 8.76 5.19 -1.57
N ALA A 130 8.90 6.19 -0.69
CA ALA A 130 9.39 5.96 0.68
C ALA A 130 8.42 5.10 1.51
N ILE A 131 7.11 5.34 1.36
CA ILE A 131 6.08 4.54 2.03
C ILE A 131 6.05 3.11 1.48
N ALA A 132 6.17 2.93 0.17
CA ALA A 132 6.24 1.61 -0.47
C ALA A 132 7.44 0.80 0.03
N ARG A 133 8.62 1.41 0.15
CA ARG A 133 9.80 0.77 0.75
C ARG A 133 9.53 0.33 2.19
N LYS A 134 8.88 1.17 3.00
CA LYS A 134 8.52 0.82 4.37
C LYS A 134 7.51 -0.33 4.43
N ALA A 135 6.51 -0.33 3.55
CA ALA A 135 5.52 -1.38 3.46
C ALA A 135 6.12 -2.74 3.05
N LEU A 136 7.03 -2.74 2.08
CA LEU A 136 7.77 -3.94 1.69
C LEU A 136 8.66 -4.47 2.82
N ALA A 137 9.28 -3.58 3.61
CA ALA A 137 10.05 -3.99 4.79
C ALA A 137 9.15 -4.67 5.84
N ILE A 138 7.98 -4.11 6.13
CA ILE A 138 6.98 -4.72 7.03
C ILE A 138 6.58 -6.11 6.52
N LEU A 139 6.32 -6.24 5.22
CA LEU A 139 5.96 -7.52 4.61
C LEU A 139 7.10 -8.54 4.75
N LYS A 140 8.35 -8.14 4.52
CA LYS A 140 9.53 -9.00 4.65
C LYS A 140 9.73 -9.49 6.09
N GLU A 141 9.59 -8.58 7.07
CA GLU A 141 9.68 -8.90 8.50
C GLU A 141 8.60 -9.92 8.89
N ALA A 142 7.34 -9.67 8.49
CA ALA A 142 6.21 -10.56 8.78
C ALA A 142 6.29 -11.95 8.12
N ARG A 143 7.15 -12.12 7.11
CA ARG A 143 7.42 -13.41 6.45
C ARG A 143 8.59 -14.19 7.08
N SER A 144 9.45 -13.49 7.82
CA SER A 144 10.69 -14.06 8.38
C SER A 144 10.56 -14.49 9.84
N GLY A 145 9.51 -14.02 10.52
CA GLY A 145 9.14 -14.42 11.88
C GLY A 145 8.02 -15.46 11.89
#